data_AF-A0A3C1KIZ2-F1
#
_entry.id   AF-A0A3C1KIZ2-F1
#
_cell.length_a   1.000
_cell.length_b   1.000
_cell.length_c   1.000
_cell.angle_alpha   90.00
_cell.angle_beta   90.00
_cell.angle_gamma   90.00
#
_symmetry.space_group_name_H-M   'P 1'
#
loop_
_entity.id
_entity.type
_entity.pdbx_description
1 polymer ?
#
loop_
_entity_poly.entity_id
_entity_poly.type
_entity_poly.pdbx_seq_one_letter_code
_entity_poly.pdbx_strand_id
1 'polypeptide(L)'
;DGAGGDTQTLPYSLKLLLENLLRHGNEPYVTDADIEALTQWDPDAPPSQEIAFVPARVLLQDFTGVPAIVDLAVMRDAMVDLGGEAGKINPLSPVELVIDHSVMVDYFGGEDSLERNTAIEIERNRERYQFLRWGQEAFDNFKVVPPGTGIVHQVNLEFLARGVFSAEQDGQTLAYPDTLVGTDSHT
;
A
#
# COMPACT_ATOMS: atom_id res chain seq x y z
N ASP A 1 28.57 -16.21 -7.02
CA ASP A 1 28.68 -16.82 -8.35
C ASP A 1 27.65 -17.94 -8.49
N GLY A 2 26.50 -17.71 -9.13
CA GLY A 2 25.52 -18.80 -9.30
C GLY A 2 24.14 -18.52 -9.91
N ALA A 3 23.63 -17.28 -9.98
CA ALA A 3 22.24 -17.03 -10.42
C ALA A 3 22.12 -16.02 -11.59
N GLY A 4 23.06 -16.06 -12.54
CA GLY A 4 23.11 -15.12 -13.67
C GLY A 4 22.31 -15.62 -14.88
N GLY A 5 20.98 -15.71 -14.78
CA GLY A 5 20.16 -15.79 -15.99
C GLY A 5 20.14 -14.46 -16.74
N ASP A 6 19.69 -14.45 -18.00
CA ASP A 6 19.72 -13.25 -18.84
C ASP A 6 18.66 -12.23 -18.40
N THR A 7 19.05 -11.31 -17.52
CA THR A 7 18.19 -10.23 -17.05
C THR A 7 17.94 -9.15 -18.12
N GLN A 8 18.65 -9.16 -19.24
CA GLN A 8 18.50 -8.12 -20.27
C GLN A 8 17.21 -8.29 -21.05
N THR A 9 16.82 -9.54 -21.32
CA THR A 9 15.64 -9.90 -22.11
C THR A 9 14.33 -9.95 -21.31
N LEU A 10 14.39 -9.92 -19.98
CA LEU A 10 13.19 -9.88 -19.14
C LEU A 10 12.32 -8.64 -19.42
N PRO A 11 10.97 -8.76 -19.43
CA PRO A 11 10.08 -7.61 -19.38
C PRO A 11 10.36 -6.75 -18.14
N TYR A 12 10.19 -5.43 -18.25
CA TYR A 12 10.44 -4.49 -17.14
C TYR A 12 9.63 -4.85 -15.88
N SER A 13 8.38 -5.28 -16.03
CA SER A 13 7.55 -5.73 -14.90
C SER A 13 8.19 -6.90 -14.14
N LEU A 14 8.78 -7.88 -14.84
CA LEU A 14 9.49 -8.99 -14.21
C LEU A 14 10.82 -8.58 -13.61
N LYS A 15 11.50 -7.56 -14.17
CA LYS A 15 12.69 -6.97 -13.51
C LYS A 15 12.35 -6.35 -12.16
N LEU A 16 11.18 -5.74 -12.02
CA LEU A 16 10.70 -5.20 -10.73
C LEU A 16 10.44 -6.32 -9.71
N LEU A 17 9.83 -7.44 -10.15
CA LEU A 17 9.63 -8.60 -9.27
C LEU A 17 10.97 -9.26 -8.91
N LEU A 18 11.91 -9.34 -9.85
CA LEU A 18 13.25 -9.88 -9.61
C LEU A 18 14.03 -9.01 -8.61
N GLU A 19 13.99 -7.69 -8.75
CA GLU A 19 14.56 -6.77 -7.75
C GLU A 19 13.94 -7.04 -6.37
N ASN A 20 12.63 -7.20 -6.31
CA ASN A 20 11.91 -7.44 -5.06
C ASN A 20 12.41 -8.73 -4.37
N LEU A 21 12.49 -9.83 -5.11
CA LEU A 21 13.01 -11.10 -4.59
C LEU A 21 14.47 -10.98 -4.15
N LEU A 22 15.33 -10.34 -4.95
CA LEU A 22 16.75 -10.17 -4.62
C LEU A 22 16.93 -9.33 -3.35
N ARG A 23 16.17 -8.25 -3.19
CA ARG A 23 16.21 -7.39 -1.99
C ARG A 23 15.74 -8.13 -0.73
N HIS A 24 14.84 -9.08 -0.88
CA HIS A 24 14.33 -9.93 0.20
C HIS A 24 14.98 -11.32 0.24
N GLY A 25 16.07 -11.57 -0.48
CA GLY A 25 16.62 -12.92 -0.66
C GLY A 25 17.15 -13.62 0.60
N ASN A 26 17.38 -12.87 1.68
CA ASN A 26 17.77 -13.42 2.98
C ASN A 26 16.58 -13.71 3.90
N GLU A 27 15.37 -13.41 3.46
CA GLU A 27 14.14 -13.61 4.24
C GLU A 27 13.64 -15.05 4.08
N PRO A 28 13.04 -15.66 5.11
CA PRO A 28 12.64 -17.07 5.09
C PRO A 28 11.53 -17.39 4.08
N TYR A 29 10.86 -16.37 3.54
CA TYR A 29 9.80 -16.49 2.55
C TYR A 29 10.29 -16.31 1.11
N VAL A 30 11.58 -16.06 0.88
CA VAL A 30 12.18 -16.02 -0.46
C VAL A 30 13.16 -17.17 -0.60
N THR A 31 13.05 -17.93 -1.67
CA THR A 31 13.95 -19.03 -1.99
C THR A 31 14.80 -18.73 -3.22
N ASP A 32 15.97 -19.38 -3.34
CA ASP A 32 16.79 -19.30 -4.56
C ASP A 32 15.98 -19.74 -5.80
N ALA A 33 15.05 -20.68 -5.63
CA ALA A 33 14.17 -21.14 -6.70
C ALA A 33 13.21 -20.04 -7.19
N ASP A 34 12.78 -19.10 -6.33
CA ASP A 34 11.92 -17.98 -6.75
C ASP A 34 12.67 -17.01 -7.65
N ILE A 35 13.94 -16.76 -7.34
CA ILE A 35 14.83 -15.92 -8.13
C ILE A 35 15.12 -16.61 -9.47
N GLU A 36 15.48 -17.90 -9.43
CA GLU A 36 15.75 -18.69 -10.64
C GLU A 36 14.54 -18.73 -11.58
N ALA A 37 13.33 -18.90 -11.04
CA ALA A 37 12.09 -18.93 -11.82
C ALA A 37 11.87 -17.66 -12.66
N LEU A 38 12.24 -16.48 -12.13
CA LEU A 38 12.17 -15.24 -12.91
C LEU A 38 13.30 -15.12 -13.92
N THR A 39 14.52 -15.55 -13.59
CA THR A 39 15.66 -15.47 -14.52
C THR A 39 15.58 -16.45 -15.70
N GLN A 40 14.79 -17.51 -15.56
CA GLN A 40 14.53 -18.54 -16.58
C GLN A 40 13.09 -18.44 -17.14
N TRP A 41 12.44 -17.29 -16.98
CA TRP A 41 11.05 -17.11 -17.37
C TRP A 41 10.83 -17.34 -18.87
N ASP A 42 9.86 -18.19 -19.20
CA ASP A 42 9.40 -18.46 -20.55
C ASP A 42 7.96 -17.90 -20.72
N PRO A 43 7.74 -16.94 -21.65
CA PRO A 43 6.42 -16.36 -21.91
C PRO A 43 5.38 -17.36 -22.42
N ASP A 44 5.81 -18.45 -23.07
CA ASP A 44 4.91 -19.44 -23.66
C ASP A 44 4.58 -20.58 -22.69
N ALA A 45 5.27 -20.66 -21.55
CA ALA A 45 5.06 -21.69 -20.54
C ALA A 45 3.82 -21.39 -19.67
N PRO A 46 3.07 -22.43 -19.25
CA PRO A 46 2.00 -22.26 -18.28
C PRO A 46 2.57 -21.84 -16.91
N PRO A 47 1.85 -21.02 -16.11
CA PRO A 47 2.25 -20.70 -14.75
C PRO A 47 2.42 -21.96 -13.91
N SER A 48 3.58 -22.10 -13.27
CA SER A 48 3.96 -23.34 -12.56
C SER A 48 4.48 -23.10 -11.15
N GLN A 49 4.85 -21.86 -10.81
CA GLN A 49 5.43 -21.50 -9.51
C GLN A 49 4.87 -20.17 -9.02
N GLU A 50 4.52 -20.13 -7.74
CA GLU A 50 4.20 -18.90 -7.00
C GLU A 50 5.50 -18.31 -6.44
N ILE A 51 5.58 -16.98 -6.38
CA ILE A 51 6.73 -16.26 -5.82
C ILE A 51 6.25 -15.29 -4.74
N ALA A 52 7.13 -14.98 -3.79
CA ALA A 52 6.87 -13.91 -2.84
C ALA A 52 6.91 -12.53 -3.51
N PHE A 53 6.10 -11.61 -3.00
CA PHE A 53 6.14 -10.21 -3.40
C PHE A 53 5.83 -9.32 -2.20
N VAL A 54 6.77 -8.43 -1.89
CA VAL A 54 6.68 -7.50 -0.76
C VAL A 54 6.59 -6.07 -1.33
N PRO A 55 5.40 -5.49 -1.46
CA PRO A 55 5.25 -4.15 -2.02
C PRO A 55 5.93 -3.10 -1.12
N ALA A 56 6.47 -2.05 -1.74
CA ALA A 56 7.11 -0.95 -1.02
C ALA A 56 6.12 -0.18 -0.12
N ARG A 57 4.82 -0.17 -0.47
CA ARG A 57 3.74 0.51 0.27
C ARG A 57 2.36 -0.05 -0.06
N VAL A 58 1.35 0.43 0.66
CA VAL A 58 -0.06 0.09 0.45
C VAL A 58 -0.90 1.35 0.24
N LEU A 59 -1.82 1.32 -0.72
CA LEU A 59 -2.77 2.40 -0.97
C LEU A 59 -4.20 1.96 -0.63
N LEU A 60 -4.89 2.76 0.18
CA LEU A 60 -6.25 2.49 0.64
C LEU A 60 -7.20 3.62 0.20
N GLN A 61 -8.46 3.27 0.00
CA GLN A 61 -9.57 4.21 -0.05
C GLN A 61 -10.46 4.06 1.18
N ASP A 62 -11.34 5.02 1.49
CA ASP A 62 -12.03 5.08 2.78
C ASP A 62 -13.01 3.93 3.08
N PHE A 63 -13.68 3.35 2.10
CA PHE A 63 -14.57 2.19 2.31
C PHE A 63 -13.84 0.89 2.65
N THR A 64 -12.66 0.65 2.10
CA THR A 64 -11.86 -0.54 2.43
C THR A 64 -10.81 -0.28 3.50
N GLY A 65 -10.39 0.98 3.67
CA GLY A 65 -9.40 1.36 4.65
C GLY A 65 -9.97 1.45 6.07
N VAL A 66 -11.22 1.89 6.24
CA VAL A 66 -11.88 1.86 7.56
C VAL A 66 -11.92 0.45 8.16
N PRO A 67 -12.44 -0.59 7.47
CA PRO A 67 -12.42 -1.94 8.02
C PRO A 67 -10.99 -2.45 8.24
N ALA A 68 -10.01 -2.11 7.38
CA ALA A 68 -8.61 -2.48 7.61
C ALA A 68 -8.04 -1.90 8.92
N ILE A 69 -8.36 -0.64 9.25
CA ILE A 69 -7.94 -0.03 10.54
C ILE A 69 -8.71 -0.63 11.73
N VAL A 70 -9.98 -1.01 11.54
CA VAL A 70 -10.73 -1.78 12.56
C VAL A 70 -10.05 -3.13 12.82
N ASP A 71 -9.66 -3.86 11.78
CA ASP A 71 -8.98 -5.14 11.91
C ASP A 71 -7.67 -5.00 12.69
N LEU A 72 -6.87 -3.98 12.38
CA LEU A 72 -5.64 -3.69 13.14
C LEU A 72 -5.94 -3.35 14.61
N ALA A 73 -7.01 -2.61 14.89
CA ALA A 73 -7.42 -2.30 16.26
C ALA A 73 -7.83 -3.57 17.02
N VAL A 74 -8.64 -4.43 16.40
CA VAL A 74 -9.06 -5.71 17.01
C VAL A 74 -7.88 -6.66 17.19
N MET A 75 -6.93 -6.68 16.24
CA MET A 75 -5.69 -7.45 16.38
C MET A 75 -4.84 -6.96 17.56
N ARG A 76 -4.83 -5.66 17.86
CA ARG A 76 -4.17 -5.11 19.05
C ARG A 76 -4.81 -5.62 20.34
N ASP A 77 -6.14 -5.59 20.40
CA ASP A 77 -6.88 -6.11 21.56
C ASP A 77 -6.59 -7.61 21.76
N ALA A 78 -6.68 -8.40 20.69
CA ALA A 78 -6.37 -9.83 20.72
C ALA A 78 -4.91 -10.12 21.12
N MET A 79 -3.95 -9.30 20.68
CA MET A 79 -2.54 -9.42 21.07
C MET A 79 -2.36 -9.23 22.57
N VAL A 80 -3.06 -8.26 23.17
CA VAL A 80 -3.01 -8.00 24.62
C VAL A 80 -3.68 -9.14 25.39
N ASP A 81 -4.82 -9.65 24.93
CA ASP A 81 -5.51 -10.78 25.56
C ASP A 81 -4.64 -12.06 25.59
N LEU A 82 -3.76 -12.22 24.61
CA LEU A 82 -2.77 -13.30 24.54
C LEU A 82 -1.50 -13.02 25.36
N GLY A 83 -1.44 -11.89 26.08
CA GLY A 83 -0.30 -11.47 26.90
C GLY A 83 0.86 -10.84 26.12
N GLY A 84 0.63 -10.45 24.86
CA GLY A 84 1.58 -9.76 24.01
C GLY A 84 1.50 -8.23 24.09
N GLU A 85 2.29 -7.57 23.25
CA GLU A 85 2.36 -6.10 23.18
C GLU A 85 1.56 -5.59 21.98
N ALA A 86 0.53 -4.77 22.21
CA ALA A 86 -0.30 -4.19 21.14
C ALA A 86 0.54 -3.47 20.07
N GLY A 87 1.62 -2.78 20.46
CA GLY A 87 2.48 -2.04 19.53
C GLY A 87 3.13 -2.91 18.44
N LYS A 88 3.21 -4.23 18.63
CA LYS A 88 3.70 -5.15 17.58
C LYS A 88 2.73 -5.28 16.40
N ILE A 89 1.47 -4.92 16.60
CA ILE A 89 0.50 -4.79 15.52
C ILE A 89 0.61 -3.37 14.97
N ASN A 90 1.41 -3.22 13.92
CA ASN A 90 1.62 -1.98 13.20
C ASN A 90 1.93 -2.27 11.72
N PRO A 91 1.51 -1.40 10.78
CA PRO A 91 2.00 -1.49 9.40
C PRO A 91 3.53 -1.45 9.33
N LEU A 92 4.10 -2.43 8.60
CA LEU A 92 5.55 -2.53 8.40
C LEU A 92 6.04 -1.61 7.28
N SER A 93 5.19 -1.40 6.26
CA SER A 93 5.43 -0.49 5.14
C SER A 93 4.53 0.74 5.24
N PRO A 94 4.87 1.85 4.56
CA PRO A 94 3.97 2.99 4.40
C PRO A 94 2.58 2.56 3.90
N VAL A 95 1.55 3.10 4.54
CA VAL A 95 0.16 2.91 4.15
C VAL A 95 -0.47 4.28 4.01
N GLU A 96 -0.94 4.60 2.81
CA GLU A 96 -1.66 5.84 2.54
C GLU A 96 -3.13 5.58 2.28
N LEU A 97 -4.01 6.24 3.01
CA LEU A 97 -5.45 6.20 2.79
C LEU A 97 -5.94 7.52 2.22
N VAL A 98 -6.65 7.48 1.09
CA VAL A 98 -7.31 8.64 0.50
C VAL A 98 -8.80 8.58 0.76
N ILE A 99 -9.37 9.67 1.27
CA ILE A 99 -10.82 9.81 1.46
C ILE A 99 -11.41 10.46 0.21
N ASP A 100 -12.08 9.67 -0.62
CA ASP A 100 -12.62 10.13 -1.90
C ASP A 100 -13.98 9.50 -2.27
N HIS A 101 -14.41 8.42 -1.62
CA HIS A 101 -15.68 7.74 -1.92
C HIS A 101 -16.88 8.28 -1.13
N SER A 102 -16.73 9.42 -0.47
CA SER A 102 -17.69 9.93 0.51
C SER A 102 -18.49 11.16 0.11
N VAL A 103 -17.95 11.95 -0.83
CA VAL A 103 -18.69 13.07 -1.42
C VAL A 103 -19.83 12.52 -2.27
N MET A 104 -21.02 13.07 -2.06
CA MET A 104 -22.17 12.86 -2.94
C MET A 104 -22.58 14.19 -3.58
N VAL A 105 -23.20 14.13 -4.76
CA VAL A 105 -23.72 15.31 -5.46
C VAL A 105 -25.15 15.57 -4.98
N ASP A 106 -25.29 16.19 -3.81
CA ASP A 106 -26.59 16.64 -3.27
C ASP A 106 -27.05 17.95 -3.93
N TYR A 107 -26.12 18.86 -4.19
CA TYR A 107 -26.32 20.11 -4.90
C TYR A 107 -25.45 20.17 -6.16
N PHE A 108 -25.99 20.77 -7.23
CA PHE A 108 -25.29 20.93 -8.51
C PHE A 108 -25.67 22.25 -9.19
N GLY A 109 -24.76 22.79 -10.00
CA GLY A 109 -25.02 23.96 -10.87
C GLY A 109 -25.03 25.33 -10.19
N GLY A 110 -24.99 25.41 -8.86
CA GLY A 110 -24.81 26.66 -8.10
C GLY A 110 -23.34 26.92 -7.75
N GLU A 111 -22.97 28.20 -7.60
CA GLU A 111 -21.60 28.62 -7.21
C GLU A 111 -21.19 28.06 -5.83
N ASP A 112 -22.16 27.79 -4.95
CA ASP A 112 -21.99 27.24 -3.60
C ASP A 112 -22.10 25.70 -3.53
N SER A 113 -22.26 25.01 -4.66
CA SER A 113 -22.55 23.56 -4.66
C SER A 113 -21.44 22.73 -4.03
N LEU A 114 -20.17 23.06 -4.32
CA LEU A 114 -19.02 22.34 -3.78
C LEU A 114 -18.96 22.46 -2.25
N GLU A 115 -19.03 23.69 -1.73
CA GLU A 115 -19.00 23.96 -0.29
C GLU A 115 -20.12 23.22 0.44
N ARG A 116 -21.34 23.24 -0.12
CA ARG A 116 -22.50 22.57 0.48
C ARG A 116 -22.37 21.05 0.48
N ASN A 117 -21.91 20.46 -0.62
CA ASN A 117 -21.70 19.01 -0.70
C ASN A 117 -20.60 18.57 0.28
N THR A 118 -19.50 19.34 0.40
CA THR A 118 -18.44 19.06 1.38
C THR A 118 -18.94 19.20 2.82
N ALA A 119 -19.76 20.20 3.14
CA ALA A 119 -20.34 20.35 4.48
C ALA A 119 -21.22 19.15 4.86
N ILE A 120 -22.07 18.71 3.92
CA ILE A 120 -22.93 17.52 4.10
C ILE A 120 -22.10 16.26 4.25
N GLU A 121 -21.05 16.08 3.44
CA GLU A 121 -20.13 14.95 3.54
C GLU A 121 -19.53 14.86 4.95
N ILE A 122 -19.00 15.98 5.48
CA ILE A 122 -18.41 16.04 6.81
C ILE A 122 -19.44 15.69 7.88
N GLU A 123 -20.67 16.20 7.77
CA GLU A 123 -21.76 15.88 8.70
C GLU A 123 -22.10 14.39 8.69
N ARG A 124 -22.28 13.80 7.50
CA ARG A 124 -22.66 12.38 7.33
C ARG A 124 -21.57 11.41 7.77
N ASN A 125 -20.29 11.78 7.62
CA ASN A 125 -19.15 10.88 7.81
C ASN A 125 -18.31 11.21 9.05
N ARG A 126 -18.83 12.04 9.96
CA ARG A 126 -18.10 12.54 11.13
C ARG A 126 -17.39 11.44 11.93
N GLU A 127 -18.12 10.39 12.31
CA GLU A 127 -17.56 9.30 13.12
C GLU A 127 -16.44 8.57 12.39
N ARG A 128 -16.65 8.33 11.09
CA ARG A 128 -15.68 7.66 10.23
C ARG A 128 -14.38 8.45 10.09
N TYR A 129 -14.47 9.77 9.93
CA TYR A 129 -13.28 10.64 9.87
C TYR A 129 -12.59 10.77 11.22
N GLN A 130 -13.34 10.80 12.33
CA GLN A 130 -12.76 10.75 13.67
C GLN A 130 -12.00 9.44 13.89
N PHE A 131 -12.55 8.32 13.45
CA PHE A 131 -11.91 7.00 13.53
C PHE A 131 -10.64 6.93 12.67
N LEU A 132 -10.68 7.41 11.42
CA LEU A 132 -9.48 7.45 10.56
C LEU A 132 -8.40 8.37 11.11
N ARG A 133 -8.78 9.51 11.70
CA ARG A 133 -7.84 10.41 12.38
C ARG A 133 -7.19 9.74 13.59
N TRP A 134 -7.97 9.03 14.40
CA TRP A 134 -7.42 8.22 15.48
C TRP A 134 -6.43 7.18 14.93
N GLY A 135 -6.77 6.49 13.83
CA GLY A 135 -5.87 5.52 13.20
C GLY A 135 -4.53 6.13 12.81
N GLN A 136 -4.53 7.33 12.21
CA GLN A 136 -3.31 8.07 11.86
C GLN A 136 -2.44 8.44 13.06
N GLU A 137 -3.05 8.64 14.24
CA GLU A 137 -2.33 8.93 15.48
C GLU A 137 -1.88 7.64 16.20
N ALA A 138 -2.59 6.52 15.96
CA ALA A 138 -2.39 5.25 16.67
C ALA A 138 -1.41 4.28 15.98
N PHE A 139 -1.21 4.39 14.66
CA PHE A 139 -0.35 3.51 13.89
C PHE A 139 0.79 4.30 13.23
N ASP A 140 2.02 3.82 13.40
CA ASP A 140 3.15 4.33 12.64
C ASP A 140 3.01 3.96 11.16
N ASN A 141 3.63 4.74 10.28
CA ASN A 141 3.60 4.55 8.82
C ASN A 141 2.20 4.65 8.18
N PHE A 142 1.17 5.07 8.92
CA PHE A 142 -0.16 5.28 8.37
C PHE A 142 -0.45 6.78 8.16
N LYS A 143 -0.86 7.14 6.95
CA LYS A 143 -1.18 8.53 6.57
C LYS A 143 -2.57 8.59 5.94
N VAL A 144 -3.34 9.60 6.32
CA VAL A 144 -4.68 9.87 5.77
C VAL A 144 -4.66 11.17 4.98
N VAL A 145 -5.05 11.09 3.70
CA VAL A 145 -5.33 12.25 2.86
C VAL A 145 -6.80 12.65 3.08
N PRO A 146 -7.06 13.90 3.49
CA PRO A 146 -8.40 14.35 3.85
C PRO A 146 -9.35 14.45 2.63
N PRO A 147 -10.68 14.47 2.87
CA PRO A 147 -11.67 14.65 1.81
C PRO A 147 -11.48 15.96 1.05
N GLY A 148 -11.93 15.98 -0.21
CA GLY A 148 -11.84 17.15 -1.09
C GLY A 148 -10.46 17.41 -1.70
N THR A 149 -9.47 16.53 -1.46
CA THR A 149 -8.12 16.65 -2.05
C THR A 149 -8.06 16.12 -3.49
N GLY A 150 -8.92 15.16 -3.84
CA GLY A 150 -8.96 14.50 -5.14
C GLY A 150 -9.40 13.04 -5.01
N ILE A 151 -9.29 12.29 -6.10
CA ILE A 151 -9.55 10.84 -6.13
C ILE A 151 -8.26 10.04 -5.92
N VAL A 152 -8.37 8.85 -5.32
CA VAL A 152 -7.25 8.02 -4.83
C VAL A 152 -6.14 7.85 -5.85
N HIS A 153 -6.46 7.50 -7.10
CA HIS A 153 -5.46 7.24 -8.14
C HIS A 153 -4.84 8.51 -8.71
N GLN A 154 -5.60 9.61 -8.79
CA GLN A 154 -5.05 10.91 -9.22
C GLN A 154 -4.09 11.46 -8.16
N VAL A 155 -4.52 11.45 -6.90
CA VAL A 155 -3.67 11.86 -5.77
C VAL A 155 -2.42 10.98 -5.69
N ASN A 156 -2.55 9.67 -5.96
CA ASN A 156 -1.41 8.78 -6.03
C ASN A 156 -0.39 9.21 -7.10
N LEU A 157 -0.84 9.43 -8.34
CA LEU A 157 0.04 9.83 -9.45
C LEU A 157 0.68 11.21 -9.25
N GLU A 158 -0.06 12.17 -8.69
CA GLU A 158 0.39 13.55 -8.58
C GLU A 158 1.21 13.84 -7.30
N PHE A 159 0.99 13.10 -6.21
CA PHE A 159 1.53 13.45 -4.89
C PHE A 159 2.11 12.29 -4.07
N LEU A 160 1.58 11.06 -4.19
CA LEU A 160 2.01 9.95 -3.33
C LEU A 160 3.03 9.02 -4.00
N ALA A 161 3.12 8.99 -5.32
CA ALA A 161 4.10 8.16 -6.02
C ALA A 161 5.51 8.70 -5.82
N ARG A 162 6.44 7.82 -5.46
CA ARG A 162 7.86 8.16 -5.24
C ARG A 162 8.71 7.82 -6.46
N GLY A 163 8.28 6.85 -7.27
CA GLY A 163 9.06 6.27 -8.37
C GLY A 163 10.21 5.40 -7.87
N VAL A 164 11.05 5.92 -6.97
CA VAL A 164 12.13 5.19 -6.29
C VAL A 164 12.07 5.48 -4.80
N PHE A 165 12.04 4.43 -4.00
CA PHE A 165 12.24 4.47 -2.56
C PHE A 165 13.74 4.36 -2.21
N SER A 166 14.09 4.85 -1.03
CA SER A 166 15.41 4.71 -0.44
C SER A 166 15.31 4.30 1.02
N ALA A 167 16.13 3.34 1.45
CA ALA A 167 16.23 2.93 2.84
C ALA A 167 17.69 2.69 3.23
N GLU A 168 18.03 2.93 4.49
CA GLU A 168 19.32 2.54 5.05
C GLU A 168 19.26 1.08 5.49
N GLN A 169 20.12 0.23 4.91
CA GLN A 169 20.23 -1.18 5.25
C GLN A 169 21.71 -1.57 5.34
N ASP A 170 22.12 -2.18 6.44
CA ASP A 170 23.51 -2.61 6.69
C ASP A 170 24.56 -1.50 6.48
N GLY A 171 24.19 -0.26 6.79
CA GLY A 171 25.06 0.92 6.63
C GLY A 171 25.22 1.40 5.19
N GLN A 172 24.37 0.95 4.27
CA GLN A 172 24.30 1.39 2.89
C GLN A 172 22.91 1.95 2.56
N THR A 173 22.87 3.02 1.78
CA THR A 173 21.62 3.52 1.20
C THR A 173 21.22 2.63 0.02
N LEU A 174 20.18 1.83 0.20
CA LEU A 174 19.58 1.03 -0.85
C LEU A 174 18.50 1.84 -1.56
N ALA A 175 18.53 1.86 -2.89
CA ALA A 175 17.47 2.43 -3.72
C ALA A 175 16.69 1.30 -4.40
N TYR A 176 15.35 1.36 -4.35
CA TYR A 176 14.48 0.33 -4.91
C TYR A 176 13.21 0.93 -5.51
N PRO A 177 12.54 0.25 -6.46
CA PRO A 177 11.38 0.79 -7.14
C PRO A 177 10.20 1.03 -6.20
N ASP A 178 9.40 2.06 -6.48
CA ASP A 178 8.08 2.23 -5.87
C ASP A 178 7.12 1.18 -6.43
N THR A 179 6.75 0.22 -5.58
CA THR A 179 5.74 -0.79 -5.87
C THR A 179 4.66 -0.74 -4.81
N LEU A 180 3.41 -1.02 -5.19
CA LEU A 180 2.31 -0.97 -4.25
C LEU A 180 1.24 -2.02 -4.56
N VAL A 181 0.45 -2.33 -3.55
CA VAL A 181 -0.86 -2.97 -3.70
C VAL A 181 -1.92 -2.03 -3.15
N GLY A 182 -3.12 -2.08 -3.73
CA GLY A 182 -4.22 -1.23 -3.33
C GLY A 182 -5.48 -2.02 -3.05
N THR A 183 -6.33 -1.49 -2.17
CA THR A 183 -7.67 -2.06 -1.90
C THR A 183 -8.74 -1.44 -2.81
N ASP A 184 -8.35 -1.07 -4.03
CA ASP A 184 -9.19 -0.58 -5.11
C ASP A 184 -8.78 -1.25 -6.42
N SER A 185 -9.74 -1.61 -7.27
CA SER A 185 -9.48 -2.38 -8.50
C SER A 185 -8.78 -1.58 -9.61
N HIS A 186 -8.72 -0.25 -9.51
CA HIS A 186 -8.03 0.58 -10.51
C HIS A 186 -6.61 0.95 -10.10
N THR A 187 -6.12 0.41 -8.98
CA THR A 187 -4.68 0.39 -8.65
C THR A 187 -3.92 -0.45 -9.66
#